data_AF-A0K114-F1
#
_entry.id   AF-A0K114-F1
#
_cell.length_a   1.000
_cell.length_b   1.000
_cell.length_c   1.000
_cell.angle_alpha   90.00
_cell.angle_beta   90.00
_cell.angle_gamma   90.00
#
_symmetry.space_group_name_H-M   'P 1'
#
loop_
_entity.id
_entity.type
_entity.pdbx_description
1 polymer ?
#
loop_
_entity_poly.entity_id
_entity_poly.type
_entity_poly.pdbx_seq_one_letter_code
_entity_poly.pdbx_strand_id
1 'polypeptide(L)'
;MLSLLGAGTEPATLDGYGPVPPSMARRLLGEGAGSFLRVLTDPRSGAPLEIGRSSYPVPKAMRQWLRLRDGRCPFPGCNNHSLDNEADHLLAWSAGGGTDITNLGQPCPKHHRLKHTTAWTPVDATRDQPPRWISPAGRSYPSEQQDWEPPHWPDLPAGAEPAGENPAVEDDDPEWVPEWEPPHWPDLPAGAEGSTGATGPGETGPPLPADPFPDWAQFIAA
;
A
#
# COMPACT_ATOMS: atom_id res chain seq x y z
N MET A 1 -20.75 -5.85 8.11
CA MET A 1 -21.96 -5.02 8.36
C MET A 1 -23.26 -5.82 8.25
N LEU A 2 -23.37 -6.80 7.33
CA LEU A 2 -24.55 -7.67 7.25
C LEU A 2 -24.87 -8.42 8.56
N SER A 3 -23.86 -8.95 9.26
CA SER A 3 -24.08 -9.63 10.56
C SER A 3 -24.60 -8.71 11.67
N LEU A 4 -24.21 -7.43 11.64
CA LEU A 4 -24.74 -6.42 12.57
C LEU A 4 -26.23 -6.18 12.34
N LEU A 5 -26.64 -6.13 11.07
CA LEU A 5 -28.03 -5.93 10.66
C LEU A 5 -28.88 -7.22 10.77
N GLY A 6 -28.31 -8.33 11.27
CA GLY A 6 -28.98 -9.63 11.36
C GLY A 6 -29.11 -10.36 10.03
N ALA A 7 -28.50 -9.86 8.96
CA ALA A 7 -28.50 -10.44 7.61
C ALA A 7 -27.29 -11.35 7.33
N GLY A 8 -26.48 -11.66 8.35
CA GLY A 8 -25.33 -12.55 8.25
C GLY A 8 -24.98 -13.21 9.58
N THR A 9 -24.22 -14.30 9.52
CA THR A 9 -23.79 -15.09 10.69
C THR A 9 -22.30 -15.01 10.98
N GLU A 10 -21.55 -14.22 10.21
CA GLU A 10 -20.11 -14.01 10.39
C GLU A 10 -19.81 -13.47 11.81
N PRO A 11 -18.87 -14.09 12.56
CA PRO A 11 -18.48 -13.63 13.88
C PRO A 11 -17.86 -12.22 13.84
N ALA A 12 -17.89 -11.52 14.97
CA ALA A 12 -17.20 -10.24 15.14
C ALA A 12 -15.97 -10.44 16.02
N THR A 13 -14.96 -9.58 15.91
CA THR A 13 -13.81 -9.60 16.83
C THR A 13 -14.00 -8.54 17.91
N LEU A 14 -13.92 -8.95 19.18
CA LEU A 14 -13.88 -8.05 20.33
C LEU A 14 -12.42 -7.87 20.78
N ASP A 15 -11.97 -6.63 20.82
CA ASP A 15 -10.58 -6.31 21.18
C ASP A 15 -10.21 -6.85 22.56
N GLY A 16 -9.05 -7.50 22.67
CA GLY A 16 -8.57 -8.17 23.89
C GLY A 16 -9.26 -9.50 24.26
N TYR A 17 -10.37 -9.86 23.61
CA TYR A 17 -11.14 -11.09 23.91
C TYR A 17 -11.25 -12.06 22.72
N GLY A 18 -11.01 -11.59 21.49
CA GLY A 18 -11.04 -12.39 20.28
C GLY A 18 -12.43 -12.50 19.65
N PRO A 19 -12.70 -13.54 18.84
CA PRO A 19 -13.96 -13.66 18.12
C PRO A 19 -15.15 -13.89 19.06
N VAL A 20 -16.21 -13.11 18.89
CA VAL A 20 -17.48 -13.17 19.60
C VAL A 20 -18.63 -13.47 18.62
N PRO A 21 -19.69 -14.17 19.08
CA PRO A 21 -20.86 -14.43 18.24
C PRO A 21 -21.56 -13.14 17.79
N PRO A 22 -22.19 -13.12 16.60
CA PRO A 22 -22.88 -11.93 16.07
C PRO A 22 -24.01 -11.44 16.99
N SER A 23 -24.66 -12.34 17.74
CA SER A 23 -25.69 -11.99 18.73
C SER A 23 -25.12 -11.20 19.90
N MET A 24 -23.94 -11.59 20.38
CA MET A 24 -23.23 -10.90 21.45
C MET A 24 -22.74 -9.52 21.00
N ALA A 25 -22.14 -9.44 19.82
CA ALA A 25 -21.71 -8.17 19.24
C ALA A 25 -22.88 -7.18 19.08
N ARG A 26 -24.05 -7.65 18.59
CA ARG A 26 -25.27 -6.85 18.49
C ARG A 26 -25.74 -6.33 19.84
N ARG A 27 -25.72 -7.18 20.87
CA ARG A 27 -26.09 -6.80 22.23
C ARG A 27 -25.14 -5.76 22.82
N LEU A 28 -23.83 -5.97 22.67
CA LEU A 28 -22.82 -5.01 23.12
C LEU A 28 -23.00 -3.65 22.44
N LEU A 29 -23.31 -3.64 21.13
CA LEU A 29 -23.56 -2.41 20.38
C LEU A 29 -24.89 -1.74 20.73
N GLY A 30 -25.95 -2.51 21.00
CA GLY A 30 -27.28 -1.97 21.29
C GLY A 30 -27.50 -1.53 22.74
N GLU A 31 -26.82 -2.17 23.70
CA GLU A 31 -27.02 -1.93 25.14
C GLU A 31 -25.80 -1.28 25.81
N GLY A 32 -24.58 -1.50 25.30
CA GLY A 32 -23.33 -1.12 25.97
C GLY A 32 -22.53 -0.01 25.31
N ALA A 33 -22.70 0.24 24.01
CA ALA A 33 -21.89 1.21 23.28
C ALA A 33 -22.57 2.59 23.23
N GLY A 34 -21.88 3.63 23.73
CA GLY A 34 -22.35 5.02 23.64
C GLY A 34 -22.18 5.66 22.26
N SER A 35 -21.37 5.06 21.39
CA SER A 35 -21.15 5.49 20.01
C SER A 35 -20.61 4.34 19.16
N PHE A 36 -20.73 4.45 17.84
CA PHE A 36 -20.19 3.49 16.90
C PHE A 36 -19.36 4.19 15.82
N LEU A 37 -18.27 3.53 15.41
CA LEU A 37 -17.45 3.95 14.30
C LEU A 37 -17.65 3.00 13.13
N ARG A 38 -18.03 3.55 11.98
CA ARG A 38 -17.99 2.80 10.72
C ARG A 38 -16.60 2.91 10.13
N VAL A 39 -15.93 1.77 9.95
CA VAL A 39 -14.69 1.66 9.17
C VAL A 39 -14.99 0.76 7.98
N LEU A 40 -14.77 1.26 6.76
CA LEU A 40 -14.75 0.40 5.57
C LEU A 40 -13.35 -0.17 5.45
N THR A 41 -13.22 -1.48 5.33
CA THR A 41 -11.94 -2.16 5.18
C THR A 41 -11.83 -2.86 3.84
N ASP A 42 -10.61 -3.00 3.34
CA ASP A 42 -10.31 -3.86 2.20
C ASP A 42 -10.58 -5.33 2.58
N PRO A 43 -11.34 -6.09 1.78
CA PRO A 43 -11.78 -7.44 2.15
C PRO A 43 -10.65 -8.47 2.15
N ARG A 44 -9.51 -8.21 1.48
CA ARG A 44 -8.36 -9.13 1.46
C ARG A 44 -7.40 -8.89 2.61
N SER A 45 -7.09 -7.62 2.88
CA SER A 45 -6.05 -7.22 3.83
C SER A 45 -6.58 -6.72 5.18
N GLY A 46 -7.87 -6.37 5.26
CA GLY A 46 -8.46 -5.71 6.43
C GLY A 46 -8.06 -4.23 6.57
N ALA A 47 -7.30 -3.66 5.63
CA ALA A 47 -6.81 -2.29 5.71
C ALA A 47 -7.96 -1.26 5.64
N PRO A 48 -7.97 -0.19 6.47
CA PRO A 48 -9.02 0.82 6.45
C PRO A 48 -8.97 1.67 5.16
N LEU A 49 -10.10 1.71 4.45
CA LEU A 49 -10.38 2.51 3.25
C LEU A 49 -11.22 3.76 3.55
N GLU A 50 -12.01 3.73 4.62
CA GLU A 50 -12.86 4.84 5.06
C GLU A 50 -12.94 4.83 6.59
N ILE A 51 -12.71 5.98 7.23
CA ILE A 51 -12.89 6.16 8.69
C ILE A 51 -13.92 7.26 8.98
N GLY A 52 -14.19 8.14 8.00
CA GLY A 52 -15.06 9.29 8.15
C GLY A 52 -14.45 10.36 9.06
N ARG A 53 -15.31 11.02 9.85
CA ARG A 53 -14.93 12.18 10.69
C ARG A 53 -14.43 11.84 12.09
N SER A 54 -14.12 10.58 12.34
CA SER A 54 -13.73 10.10 13.67
C SER A 54 -12.23 10.19 13.94
N SER A 55 -11.43 10.36 12.88
CA SER A 55 -9.98 10.57 12.97
C SER A 55 -9.53 11.54 11.89
N TYR A 56 -8.94 12.67 12.30
CA TYR A 56 -8.29 13.60 11.38
C TYR A 56 -6.98 13.03 10.81
N PRO A 57 -6.10 12.38 11.61
CA PRO A 57 -4.88 11.77 11.08
C PRO A 57 -5.18 10.66 10.06
N VAL A 58 -4.49 10.71 8.92
CA VAL A 58 -4.58 9.70 7.85
C VAL A 58 -3.76 8.46 8.24
N PRO A 59 -4.37 7.27 8.36
CA PRO A 59 -3.66 6.03 8.71
C PRO A 59 -2.58 5.66 7.71
N LYS A 60 -1.59 4.89 8.17
CA LYS A 60 -0.47 4.42 7.33
C LYS A 60 -0.94 3.62 6.10
N ALA A 61 -1.89 2.69 6.29
CA ALA A 61 -2.41 1.87 5.20
C ALA A 61 -3.10 2.71 4.11
N MET A 62 -3.86 3.73 4.52
CA MET A 62 -4.51 4.66 3.58
C MET A 62 -3.47 5.52 2.85
N ARG A 63 -2.41 5.97 3.53
CA ARG A 63 -1.28 6.66 2.87
C ARG A 63 -0.57 5.76 1.85
N GLN A 64 -0.40 4.48 2.14
CA GLN A 64 0.17 3.51 1.20
C GLN A 64 -0.74 3.29 -0.01
N TRP A 65 -2.06 3.15 0.22
CA TRP A 65 -3.03 3.06 -0.87
C TRP A 65 -2.97 4.28 -1.80
N LEU A 66 -2.96 5.48 -1.22
CA LEU A 66 -2.86 6.72 -2.00
C LEU A 66 -1.57 6.80 -2.82
N ARG A 67 -0.44 6.27 -2.31
CA ARG A 67 0.82 6.24 -3.07
C ARG A 67 0.74 5.37 -4.32
N LEU A 68 0.02 4.25 -4.22
CA LEU A 68 -0.21 3.34 -5.34
C LEU A 68 -1.22 3.92 -6.33
N ARG A 69 -2.32 4.50 -5.83
CA ARG A 69 -3.37 5.11 -6.65
C ARG A 69 -2.87 6.33 -7.41
N ASP A 70 -2.15 7.22 -6.74
CA ASP A 70 -1.76 8.52 -7.32
C ASP A 70 -0.40 8.42 -8.06
N GLY A 71 0.56 7.67 -7.52
CA GLY A 71 1.91 7.42 -8.08
C GLY A 71 2.84 8.64 -8.16
N ARG A 72 2.27 9.82 -8.42
CA ARG A 72 2.89 11.15 -8.40
C ARG A 72 1.89 12.18 -7.88
N CYS A 73 2.31 13.43 -7.80
CA CYS A 73 1.41 14.53 -7.46
C CYS A 73 0.29 14.63 -8.52
N PRO A 74 -1.00 14.66 -8.12
CA PRO A 74 -2.12 14.66 -9.05
C PRO A 74 -2.36 16.00 -9.74
N PHE A 75 -1.54 17.02 -9.44
CA PHE A 75 -1.64 18.31 -10.09
C PHE A 75 -1.18 18.19 -11.56
N PRO A 76 -1.91 18.80 -12.53
CA PRO A 76 -1.59 18.66 -13.95
C PRO A 76 -0.16 19.07 -14.29
N GLY A 77 0.56 18.18 -14.98
CA GLY A 77 1.95 18.39 -15.40
C GLY A 77 3.00 18.33 -14.27
N CYS A 78 2.63 17.90 -13.06
CA CYS A 78 3.61 17.69 -11.99
C CYS A 78 4.23 16.29 -12.07
N ASN A 79 5.56 16.21 -11.98
CA ASN A 79 6.30 14.94 -11.99
C ASN A 79 6.86 14.54 -10.61
N ASN A 80 6.41 15.18 -9.52
CA ASN A 80 6.89 14.84 -8.19
C ASN A 80 6.33 13.49 -7.72
N HIS A 81 7.20 12.55 -7.37
CA HIS A 81 6.81 11.19 -6.98
C HIS A 81 6.04 11.15 -5.66
N SER A 82 5.18 10.12 -5.50
CA SER A 82 4.30 9.98 -4.32
C SER A 82 5.02 9.76 -3.00
N LEU A 83 6.29 9.32 -3.02
CA LEU A 83 7.10 9.13 -1.81
C LEU A 83 7.36 10.44 -1.06
N ASP A 84 7.45 11.54 -1.80
CA ASP A 84 7.72 12.89 -1.28
C ASP A 84 6.43 13.71 -1.04
N ASN A 85 5.26 13.09 -1.25
CA ASN A 85 3.96 13.74 -1.13
C ASN A 85 3.29 13.44 0.21
N GLU A 86 2.46 14.38 0.65
CA GLU A 86 1.63 14.25 1.85
C GLU A 86 0.16 14.07 1.48
N ALA A 87 -0.55 13.25 2.25
CA ALA A 87 -1.98 13.07 2.06
C ALA A 87 -2.75 14.29 2.59
N ASP A 88 -3.66 14.81 1.77
CA ASP A 88 -4.41 16.04 2.07
C ASP A 88 -5.88 15.89 1.69
N HIS A 89 -6.77 16.41 2.54
CA HIS A 89 -8.22 16.31 2.35
C HIS A 89 -8.69 17.25 1.24
N LEU A 90 -9.38 16.75 0.20
CA LEU A 90 -9.97 17.58 -0.87
C LEU A 90 -10.94 18.60 -0.26
N LEU A 91 -12.01 18.11 0.38
CA LEU A 91 -12.83 18.90 1.27
C LEU A 91 -12.16 18.95 2.64
N ALA A 92 -11.78 20.15 3.07
CA ALA A 92 -11.11 20.36 4.33
C ALA A 92 -11.89 19.72 5.50
N TRP A 93 -11.17 19.15 6.46
CA TRP A 93 -11.74 18.59 7.68
C TRP A 93 -12.61 19.60 8.45
N SER A 94 -12.15 20.84 8.56
CA SER A 94 -12.87 21.95 9.19
C SER A 94 -14.17 22.31 8.47
N ALA A 95 -14.25 22.05 7.16
CA ALA A 95 -15.43 22.23 6.33
C ALA A 95 -16.34 20.98 6.29
N GLY A 96 -16.04 19.97 7.12
CA GLY A 96 -16.84 18.75 7.23
C GLY A 96 -16.35 17.56 6.41
N GLY A 97 -15.17 17.63 5.78
CA GLY A 97 -14.58 16.49 5.10
C GLY A 97 -14.17 15.35 6.05
N GLY A 98 -14.31 14.11 5.59
CA GLY A 98 -13.89 12.90 6.30
C GLY A 98 -12.54 12.35 5.81
N THR A 99 -11.93 11.47 6.60
CA THR A 99 -10.68 10.77 6.26
C THR A 99 -11.00 9.51 5.47
N ASP A 100 -11.21 9.71 4.18
CA ASP A 100 -11.72 8.70 3.25
C ASP A 100 -10.90 8.76 1.96
N ILE A 101 -10.62 7.62 1.32
CA ILE A 101 -9.82 7.59 0.09
C ILE A 101 -10.40 8.48 -1.03
N THR A 102 -11.72 8.65 -1.08
CA THR A 102 -12.42 9.52 -2.06
C THR A 102 -12.37 11.01 -1.69
N ASN A 103 -11.96 11.34 -0.46
CA ASN A 103 -11.75 12.72 -0.01
C ASN A 103 -10.26 13.03 0.23
N LEU A 104 -9.34 12.17 -0.20
CA LEU A 104 -7.90 12.37 -0.03
C LEU A 104 -7.18 12.35 -1.38
N GLY A 105 -6.13 13.17 -1.49
CA GLY A 105 -5.14 13.12 -2.57
C GLY A 105 -3.74 13.35 -2.04
N GLN A 106 -2.72 13.10 -2.86
CA GLN A 106 -1.31 13.28 -2.49
C GLN A 106 -0.61 14.41 -3.28
N PRO A 107 -0.94 15.69 -3.04
CA PRO A 107 -0.18 16.78 -3.62
C PRO A 107 1.25 16.86 -3.04
N CYS A 108 2.22 17.25 -3.86
CA CYS A 108 3.55 17.60 -3.37
C CYS A 108 3.50 18.90 -2.54
N PRO A 109 4.53 19.21 -1.73
CA PRO A 109 4.52 20.41 -0.88
C PRO A 109 4.20 21.71 -1.61
N LYS A 110 4.67 21.86 -2.87
CA LYS A 110 4.34 23.00 -3.73
C LYS A 110 2.85 23.10 -4.03
N HIS A 111 2.23 22.02 -4.47
CA HIS A 111 0.82 22.02 -4.87
C HIS A 111 -0.14 21.92 -3.68
N HIS A 112 0.31 21.36 -2.57
CA HIS A 112 -0.35 21.43 -1.28
C HIS A 112 -0.52 22.89 -0.86
N ARG A 113 0.59 23.65 -0.86
CA ARG A 113 0.54 25.09 -0.60
C ARG A 113 -0.36 25.83 -1.58
N LEU A 114 -0.23 25.55 -2.89
CA LEU A 114 -1.04 26.19 -3.93
C LEU A 114 -2.55 26.02 -3.69
N LYS A 115 -3.00 24.82 -3.30
CA LYS A 115 -4.39 24.56 -2.94
C LYS A 115 -4.86 25.46 -1.80
N HIS A 116 -4.06 25.60 -0.75
CA HIS A 116 -4.43 26.37 0.44
C HIS A 116 -4.29 27.89 0.26
N THR A 117 -3.45 28.35 -0.67
CA THR A 117 -3.18 29.79 -0.87
C THR A 117 -3.86 30.40 -2.10
N THR A 118 -4.57 29.61 -2.91
CA THR A 118 -5.22 30.08 -4.14
C THR A 118 -6.61 29.45 -4.32
N ALA A 119 -7.32 29.80 -5.40
CA ALA A 119 -8.63 29.22 -5.72
C ALA A 119 -8.56 27.90 -6.52
N TRP A 120 -7.38 27.29 -6.66
CA TRP A 120 -7.25 25.95 -7.25
C TRP A 120 -7.87 24.90 -6.35
N THR A 121 -8.80 24.12 -6.89
CA THR A 121 -9.62 23.20 -6.09
C THR A 121 -9.50 21.78 -6.63
N PRO A 122 -8.99 20.80 -5.83
CA PRO A 122 -9.03 19.40 -6.20
C PRO A 122 -10.44 18.84 -5.96
N VAL A 123 -10.95 18.02 -6.90
CA VAL A 123 -12.29 17.45 -6.85
C VAL A 123 -12.30 16.01 -7.38
N ASP A 124 -13.39 15.29 -7.11
CA ASP A 124 -13.74 14.00 -7.71
C ASP A 124 -12.66 12.89 -7.62
N ALA A 125 -11.94 12.81 -6.50
CA ALA A 125 -11.13 11.62 -6.23
C ALA A 125 -12.05 10.40 -6.03
N THR A 126 -11.63 9.26 -6.58
CA THR A 126 -12.34 7.99 -6.42
C THR A 126 -11.45 6.96 -5.73
N ARG A 127 -11.94 5.73 -5.55
CA ARG A 127 -11.12 4.63 -5.05
C ARG A 127 -9.89 4.39 -5.93
N ASP A 128 -10.10 4.50 -7.25
CA ASP A 128 -9.15 4.02 -8.25
C ASP A 128 -8.47 5.17 -9.00
N GLN A 129 -9.03 6.38 -8.95
CA GLN A 129 -8.49 7.54 -9.65
C GLN A 129 -8.12 8.70 -8.70
N PRO A 130 -6.97 9.35 -8.93
CA PRO A 130 -6.58 10.57 -8.22
C PRO A 130 -7.54 11.74 -8.50
N PRO A 131 -7.53 12.79 -7.65
CA PRO A 131 -8.37 13.98 -7.86
C PRO A 131 -8.02 14.73 -9.14
N ARG A 132 -9.05 15.21 -9.84
CA ARG A 132 -8.88 16.24 -10.89
C ARG A 132 -8.79 17.63 -10.24
N TRP A 133 -8.32 18.62 -10.98
CA TRP A 133 -8.14 19.99 -10.49
C TRP A 133 -8.98 20.99 -11.28
N ILE A 134 -9.64 21.89 -10.56
CA ILE A 134 -10.35 23.04 -11.12
C ILE A 134 -9.47 24.29 -10.91
N SER A 135 -9.18 25.01 -11.98
CA SER A 135 -8.44 26.27 -11.91
C SER A 135 -9.31 27.43 -11.41
N PRO A 136 -8.72 28.56 -10.98
CA PRO A 136 -9.46 29.76 -10.63
C PRO A 136 -10.38 30.29 -11.74
N ALA A 137 -10.09 29.96 -13.00
CA ALA A 137 -10.91 30.30 -14.16
C ALA A 137 -12.02 29.27 -14.45
N GLY A 138 -12.21 28.27 -13.59
CA GLY A 138 -13.22 27.22 -13.73
C GLY A 138 -12.86 26.10 -14.72
N ARG A 139 -11.61 26.04 -15.21
CA ARG A 139 -11.19 24.99 -16.14
C ARG A 139 -10.84 23.72 -15.37
N SER A 140 -11.26 22.58 -15.92
CA SER A 140 -10.97 21.26 -15.36
C SER A 140 -9.73 20.65 -16.00
N TYR A 141 -8.87 20.10 -15.16
CA TYR A 141 -7.69 19.37 -15.56
C TYR A 141 -7.73 17.97 -14.94
N PRO A 142 -7.72 16.89 -15.75
CA PRO A 142 -7.57 15.55 -15.20
C PRO A 142 -6.19 15.44 -14.52
N SER A 143 -6.12 14.64 -13.45
CA SER A 143 -4.83 14.18 -12.98
C SER A 143 -4.27 13.21 -14.02
N GLU A 144 -3.01 13.39 -14.38
CA GLU A 144 -2.34 12.41 -15.21
C GLU A 144 -1.97 11.21 -14.32
N GLN A 145 -2.60 10.07 -14.59
CA GLN A 145 -2.26 8.83 -13.89
C GLN A 145 -0.83 8.41 -14.28
N GLN A 146 -0.28 7.49 -13.49
CA GLN A 146 0.84 6.70 -13.98
C GLN A 146 0.28 5.75 -15.03
N ASP A 147 0.65 5.94 -16.29
CA ASP A 147 0.49 4.90 -17.30
C ASP A 147 1.56 3.84 -17.00
N TRP A 148 1.28 3.01 -15.99
CA TRP A 148 2.08 1.82 -15.72
C TRP A 148 1.83 0.84 -16.86
N GLU A 149 2.61 0.97 -17.92
CA GLU A 149 2.74 -0.11 -18.87
C GLU A 149 3.51 -1.24 -18.17
N PRO A 150 2.96 -2.47 -18.10
CA PRO A 150 3.69 -3.59 -17.54
C PRO A 150 5.02 -3.72 -18.28
N PRO A 151 6.15 -3.82 -17.56
CA PRO A 151 7.43 -4.03 -18.22
C PRO A 151 7.34 -5.31 -19.05
N HIS A 152 7.48 -5.20 -20.37
CA HIS A 152 7.59 -6.34 -21.25
C HIS A 152 9.06 -6.75 -21.31
N TRP A 153 9.35 -8.02 -21.03
CA TRP A 153 10.68 -8.55 -21.28
C TRP A 153 10.97 -8.46 -22.78
N PRO A 154 12.17 -8.03 -23.22
CA PRO A 154 12.50 -8.08 -24.64
C PRO A 154 12.33 -9.52 -25.15
N ASP A 155 11.84 -9.67 -26.39
CA ASP A 155 11.79 -10.98 -27.03
C ASP A 155 13.19 -11.60 -27.01
N LEU A 156 13.32 -12.79 -26.44
CA LEU A 156 14.60 -13.50 -26.43
C LEU A 156 15.05 -13.70 -27.90
N PRO A 157 16.33 -13.45 -28.22
CA PRO A 157 16.82 -13.67 -29.57
C PRO A 157 16.58 -15.11 -29.99
N ALA A 158 16.07 -15.31 -31.21
CA ALA A 158 15.80 -16.63 -31.76
C ALA A 158 17.09 -17.48 -31.72
N GLY A 159 17.10 -18.50 -30.85
CA GLY A 159 18.28 -19.34 -30.58
C GLY A 159 18.75 -19.32 -29.12
N ALA A 160 18.15 -18.51 -28.24
CA ALA A 160 18.25 -18.73 -26.80
C ALA A 160 17.45 -19.98 -26.44
N GLU A 161 18.13 -21.14 -26.47
CA GLU A 161 17.58 -22.38 -25.91
C GLU A 161 17.14 -22.08 -24.46
N PRO A 162 15.94 -22.51 -24.02
CA PRO A 162 15.61 -22.45 -22.60
C PRO A 162 16.75 -23.14 -21.85
N ALA A 163 17.31 -22.48 -20.82
CA ALA A 163 18.34 -23.07 -19.98
C ALA A 163 17.90 -24.50 -19.66
N GLY A 164 18.63 -25.46 -20.21
CA GLY A 164 18.23 -26.86 -20.22
C GLY A 164 17.86 -27.30 -18.81
N GLU A 165 16.92 -28.25 -18.71
CA GLU A 165 16.53 -28.88 -17.46
C GLU A 165 17.75 -29.04 -16.56
N ASN A 166 17.74 -28.37 -15.40
CA ASN A 166 18.80 -28.50 -14.41
C ASN A 166 19.09 -29.99 -14.26
N PRO A 167 20.32 -30.46 -14.47
CA PRO A 167 20.62 -31.87 -14.30
C PRO A 167 20.18 -32.26 -12.89
N ALA A 168 19.39 -33.33 -12.79
CA ALA A 168 19.04 -33.90 -11.49
C ALA A 168 20.34 -34.14 -10.73
N VAL A 169 20.60 -33.32 -9.73
CA VAL A 169 21.74 -33.50 -8.84
C VAL A 169 21.45 -34.78 -8.07
N GLU A 170 22.25 -35.82 -8.32
CA GLU A 170 22.22 -37.04 -7.52
C GLU A 170 22.69 -36.68 -6.10
N ASP A 171 21.83 -36.96 -5.11
CA ASP A 171 21.88 -36.55 -3.69
C ASP A 171 23.01 -37.21 -2.84
N ASP A 172 24.21 -37.48 -3.38
CA ASP A 172 25.22 -38.30 -2.67
C ASP A 172 26.65 -37.70 -2.64
N ASP A 173 26.81 -36.41 -2.32
CA ASP A 173 28.12 -35.88 -1.89
C ASP A 173 28.02 -34.99 -0.64
N PRO A 174 28.27 -35.53 0.58
CA PRO A 174 28.16 -34.79 1.83
C PRO A 174 29.38 -33.92 2.18
N GLU A 175 30.42 -33.83 1.33
CA GLU A 175 31.68 -33.15 1.72
C GLU A 175 31.82 -31.68 1.28
N TRP A 176 30.89 -31.12 0.51
CA TRP A 176 30.99 -29.71 0.08
C TRP A 176 29.86 -28.84 0.62
N VAL A 177 29.91 -28.53 1.92
CA VAL A 177 29.26 -27.34 2.46
C VAL A 177 30.38 -26.38 2.88
N PRO A 178 30.67 -25.31 2.13
CA PRO A 178 31.54 -24.26 2.63
C PRO A 178 30.88 -23.66 3.86
N GLU A 179 31.59 -23.67 4.99
CA GLU A 179 31.15 -22.99 6.21
C GLU A 179 30.96 -21.50 5.90
N TRP A 180 29.71 -21.10 5.73
CA TRP A 180 29.37 -19.71 5.44
C TRP A 180 29.57 -18.89 6.71
N GLU A 181 30.61 -18.07 6.73
CA GLU A 181 30.75 -17.02 7.74
C GLU A 181 29.97 -15.78 7.28
N PRO A 182 28.96 -15.32 8.04
CA PRO A 182 28.28 -14.08 7.73
C PRO A 182 29.28 -12.93 7.70
N PRO A 183 29.17 -11.99 6.73
CA PRO A 183 29.98 -10.79 6.77
C PRO A 183 29.71 -10.02 8.08
N HIS A 184 30.76 -9.61 8.79
CA HIS A 184 30.63 -8.87 10.04
C HIS A 184 30.03 -7.47 9.78
N TRP A 185 28.72 -7.35 9.89
CA TRP A 185 28.03 -6.07 9.82
C TRP A 185 28.41 -5.23 11.04
N PRO A 186 28.72 -3.92 10.90
CA PRO A 186 28.98 -3.09 12.07
C PRO A 186 27.73 -3.02 12.95
N ASP A 187 27.92 -3.18 14.25
CA ASP A 187 26.84 -3.11 15.24
C ASP A 187 26.11 -1.76 15.13
N LEU A 188 24.80 -1.82 14.91
CA LEU A 188 23.94 -0.65 15.04
C LEU A 188 23.96 -0.18 16.50
N PRO A 189 24.10 1.12 16.78
CA PRO A 189 24.12 1.61 18.15
C PRO A 189 22.82 1.25 18.87
N ALA A 190 22.97 0.69 20.06
CA ALA A 190 21.88 0.22 20.90
C ALA A 190 20.87 1.34 21.20
N GLY A 191 19.64 1.19 20.72
CA GLY A 191 18.55 2.13 21.00
C GLY A 191 17.26 1.99 20.18
N ALA A 192 17.04 0.90 19.45
CA ALA A 192 15.77 0.67 18.73
C ALA A 192 15.14 -0.66 19.18
N GLU A 193 14.36 -0.59 20.24
CA GLU A 193 13.56 -1.68 20.78
C GLU A 193 12.28 -1.83 19.93
N GLY A 194 11.95 -3.06 19.53
CA GLY A 194 10.73 -3.33 18.78
C GLY A 194 10.57 -4.77 18.29
N SER A 195 10.61 -5.71 19.23
CA SER A 195 10.31 -7.14 19.07
C SER A 195 8.89 -7.39 18.54
N THR A 196 8.75 -8.28 17.55
CA THR A 196 7.95 -9.53 17.68
C THR A 196 8.54 -10.62 16.76
N GLY A 197 9.07 -11.69 17.35
CA GLY A 197 9.27 -12.98 16.66
C GLY A 197 7.93 -13.71 16.43
N ALA A 198 7.83 -14.88 15.84
CA ALA A 198 8.74 -15.81 15.17
C ALA A 198 7.85 -16.89 14.53
N THR A 199 8.28 -17.55 13.44
CA THR A 199 8.06 -19.00 13.19
C THR A 199 8.67 -19.48 11.86
N GLY A 200 9.64 -20.39 11.97
CA GLY A 200 9.66 -21.68 11.24
C GLY A 200 10.14 -21.72 9.79
N PRO A 201 10.69 -22.87 9.34
CA PRO A 201 11.73 -22.94 8.32
C PRO A 201 11.19 -22.85 6.90
N GLY A 202 11.99 -22.20 6.05
CA GLY A 202 11.70 -21.99 4.64
C GLY A 202 11.58 -23.29 3.87
N GLU A 203 10.37 -23.58 3.42
CA GLU A 203 10.18 -24.23 2.13
C GLU A 203 10.74 -23.26 1.08
N THR A 204 11.99 -23.48 0.67
CA THR A 204 12.51 -22.81 -0.52
C THR A 204 11.72 -23.37 -1.69
N GLY A 205 10.85 -22.53 -2.26
CA GLY A 205 10.24 -22.80 -3.55
C GLY A 205 11.31 -23.12 -4.61
N PRO A 206 10.90 -23.61 -5.79
CA PRO A 206 11.83 -23.98 -6.85
C PRO A 206 12.86 -22.88 -7.10
N PRO A 207 14.11 -23.23 -7.45
CA PRO A 207 15.16 -22.26 -7.69
C PRO A 207 14.66 -21.22 -8.68
N LEU A 208 14.96 -19.94 -8.37
CA LEU A 208 14.60 -18.85 -9.26
C LEU A 208 15.21 -19.14 -10.64
N PRO A 209 14.47 -18.86 -11.73
CA PRO A 209 15.00 -19.03 -13.07
C PRO A 209 16.30 -18.23 -13.23
N ALA A 210 17.23 -18.77 -14.03
CA ALA A 210 18.50 -18.12 -14.31
C ALA A 210 18.27 -16.70 -14.83
N ASP A 211 19.00 -15.73 -14.26
CA ASP A 211 18.94 -14.34 -14.68
C ASP A 211 19.34 -14.25 -16.16
N PRO A 212 18.46 -13.76 -17.06
CA PRO A 212 18.77 -13.63 -18.48
C PRO A 212 19.88 -12.60 -18.75
N PHE A 213 20.26 -11.77 -17.76
CA PHE A 213 21.30 -10.74 -17.88
C PHE A 213 22.29 -10.79 -16.70
N PRO A 214 23.15 -11.83 -16.62
CA PRO A 214 24.07 -12.03 -15.50
C PRO A 214 25.15 -10.94 -15.36
N ASP A 215 25.28 -10.06 -16.37
CA ASP A 215 26.22 -8.95 -16.42
C ASP A 215 25.57 -7.57 -16.14
N TRP A 216 24.33 -7.53 -15.64
CA TRP A 216 23.58 -6.28 -15.47
C TRP A 216 24.33 -5.21 -14.65
N ALA A 217 25.20 -5.64 -13.74
CA ALA A 217 26.05 -4.77 -12.92
C ALA A 217 26.94 -3.83 -13.76
N GLN A 218 27.25 -4.20 -15.01
CA GLN A 218 28.04 -3.39 -15.93
C GLN A 218 27.25 -2.18 -16.48
N PHE A 219 25.91 -2.22 -16.48
CA PHE A 219 25.07 -1.10 -16.95
C PHE A 219 24.91 0.03 -15.93
N ILE A 220 25.16 -0.23 -14.63
CA ILE A 220 25.00 0.77 -13.56
C ILE A 220 26.33 1.49 -13.26
N ALA A 221 27.44 1.04 -13.86
CA ALA A 221 28.79 1.50 -13.54
C ALA A 221 29.33 2.63 -14.46
N ALA A 222 28.47 3.36 -15.18
CA ALA A 222 28.85 4.46 -16.08
C ALA A 222 28.47 5.85 -15.54
#